data_AF-A0A915Z4Z4-F1
#
_entry.id   AF-A0A915Z4Z4-F1
#
_cell.length_a   1.000
_cell.length_b   1.000
_cell.length_c   1.000
_cell.angle_alpha   90.00
_cell.angle_beta   90.00
_cell.angle_gamma   90.00
#
_symmetry.space_group_name_H-M   'P 1'
#
loop_
_entity.id
_entity.type
_entity.pdbx_description
1 polymer ?
#
loop_
_entity_poly.entity_id
_entity_poly.type
_entity_poly.pdbx_seq_one_letter_code
_entity_poly.pdbx_strand_id
1 'polypeptide(L)'
;MQLAKRLISEEYPKILPVYYIAHHMQLICTDIMKKNPFSNNILINCQKFVTYFTESHQFGATLHEEIKKELIVGGGLKSSVKTRWSTTWDCCTSVLHLETIFKNVSEIVVNF
;
A
#
# COMPACT_ATOMS: atom_id res chain seq x y z
N MET A 1 -3.30 -4.67 -26.40
CA MET A 1 -3.61 -5.81 -25.49
C MET A 1 -4.72 -6.72 -26.01
N GLN A 2 -5.79 -6.20 -26.64
CA GLN A 2 -6.88 -7.05 -27.16
C GLN A 2 -6.48 -7.93 -28.36
N LEU A 3 -5.59 -7.48 -29.24
CA LEU A 3 -5.12 -8.26 -30.40
C LEU A 3 -4.35 -9.52 -30.00
N ALA A 4 -3.36 -9.38 -29.11
CA ALA A 4 -2.59 -10.51 -28.58
C ALA A 4 -3.47 -11.54 -27.85
N LYS A 5 -4.50 -11.08 -27.12
CA LYS A 5 -5.47 -11.99 -26.49
C LYS A 5 -6.25 -12.80 -27.51
N ARG A 6 -6.64 -12.16 -28.62
CA ARG A 6 -7.39 -12.80 -29.69
C ARG A 6 -6.54 -13.89 -30.36
N LEU A 7 -5.30 -13.56 -30.71
CA LEU A 7 -4.35 -14.50 -31.31
C LEU A 7 -4.10 -15.72 -30.41
N ILE A 8 -3.86 -15.53 -29.11
CA ILE A 8 -3.65 -16.65 -28.17
C ILE A 8 -4.90 -17.51 -28.01
N SER A 9 -6.10 -16.89 -27.96
CA SER A 9 -7.36 -17.62 -27.85
C SER A 9 -7.70 -18.42 -29.12
N GLU A 10 -7.29 -17.92 -30.28
CA GLU A 10 -7.47 -18.58 -31.58
C GLU A 10 -6.46 -19.73 -31.76
N GLU A 11 -5.20 -19.53 -31.35
CA GLU A 11 -4.13 -20.54 -31.45
C GLU A 11 -4.28 -21.67 -30.42
N TYR A 12 -4.76 -21.35 -29.21
CA TYR A 12 -4.91 -22.30 -28.11
C TYR A 12 -6.35 -22.34 -27.56
N PRO A 13 -7.34 -22.83 -28.34
CA PRO A 13 -8.76 -22.76 -27.98
C PRO A 13 -9.15 -23.59 -26.75
N LYS A 14 -8.28 -24.52 -26.33
CA LYS A 14 -8.46 -25.34 -25.11
C LYS A 14 -7.86 -24.69 -23.87
N ILE A 15 -7.02 -23.66 -24.02
CA ILE A 15 -6.42 -22.92 -22.92
C ILE A 15 -7.29 -21.71 -22.67
N LEU A 16 -8.11 -21.74 -21.62
CA LEU A 16 -8.77 -20.53 -21.16
C LEU A 16 -7.69 -19.58 -20.63
N PRO A 17 -7.56 -18.35 -21.16
CA PRO A 17 -6.71 -17.35 -20.53
C PRO A 17 -7.41 -16.90 -19.24
N VAL A 18 -7.16 -17.63 -18.16
CA VAL A 18 -7.55 -17.26 -16.80
C VAL A 18 -6.67 -16.08 -16.40
N TYR A 19 -6.94 -14.90 -16.96
CA TYR A 19 -6.43 -13.67 -16.39
C TYR A 19 -7.10 -13.51 -15.03
N TYR A 20 -6.38 -14.08 -14.08
CA TYR A 20 -6.43 -14.04 -12.64
C TYR A 20 -7.50 -13.08 -12.11
N ILE A 21 -8.44 -13.59 -11.32
CA ILE A 21 -9.44 -12.82 -10.57
C ILE A 21 -8.81 -11.54 -9.97
N ALA A 22 -7.54 -11.59 -9.54
CA ALA A 22 -6.85 -10.43 -9.01
C ALA A 22 -6.61 -9.28 -10.02
N HIS A 23 -6.47 -9.55 -11.32
CA HIS A 23 -6.39 -8.49 -12.35
C HIS A 23 -7.75 -7.81 -12.55
N HIS A 24 -8.85 -8.58 -12.51
CA HIS A 24 -10.19 -7.98 -12.54
C HIS A 24 -10.45 -7.15 -11.27
N MET A 25 -10.06 -7.67 -10.10
CA MET A 25 -10.08 -6.92 -8.85
C MET A 25 -9.23 -5.63 -8.94
N GLN A 26 -8.02 -5.71 -9.52
CA GLN A 26 -7.17 -4.54 -9.74
C GLN A 26 -7.90 -3.43 -10.51
N LEU A 27 -8.53 -3.78 -11.63
CA LEU A 27 -9.24 -2.82 -12.47
C LEU A 27 -10.41 -2.20 -11.71
N ILE A 28 -11.23 -3.02 -11.05
CA ILE A 28 -12.38 -2.55 -10.27
C ILE A 28 -11.91 -1.60 -9.16
N CYS A 29 -10.92 -1.99 -8.36
CA CYS A 29 -10.37 -1.16 -7.29
C CYS A 29 -9.79 0.15 -7.84
N THR A 30 -9.06 0.09 -8.94
CA THR A 30 -8.47 1.29 -9.57
C THR A 30 -9.56 2.26 -10.04
N ASP A 31 -10.64 1.75 -10.63
CA ASP A 31 -11.74 2.58 -11.11
C ASP A 31 -12.55 3.19 -9.96
N ILE A 32 -12.76 2.46 -8.86
CA ILE A 32 -13.35 3.00 -7.63
C ILE A 32 -12.50 4.15 -7.07
N MET A 33 -11.18 3.95 -6.96
CA MET A 33 -10.26 4.96 -6.46
C MET A 33 -10.23 6.22 -7.34
N LYS A 34 -10.34 6.08 -8.66
CA LYS A 34 -10.43 7.23 -9.59
C LYS A 34 -11.73 8.02 -9.42
N LYS A 35 -12.85 7.32 -9.19
CA LYS A 35 -14.16 7.94 -9.02
C LYS A 35 -14.36 8.56 -7.64
N ASN A 36 -13.51 8.22 -6.66
CA ASN A 36 -13.56 8.75 -5.30
C ASN A 36 -12.32 9.59 -4.97
N PRO A 37 -12.38 10.93 -5.17
CA PRO A 37 -11.25 11.83 -4.88
C PRO A 37 -10.79 11.77 -3.42
N PHE A 38 -11.71 11.53 -2.48
CA PHE A 38 -11.41 11.45 -1.06
C PHE A 38 -10.52 10.24 -0.75
N SER A 39 -10.85 9.07 -1.28
CA SER A 39 -10.03 7.86 -1.11
C SER A 39 -8.63 8.03 -1.69
N ASN A 40 -8.51 8.68 -2.86
CA ASN A 40 -7.22 8.96 -3.46
C ASN A 40 -6.37 9.92 -2.61
N ASN A 41 -7.00 10.93 -2.00
CA ASN A 41 -6.30 11.86 -1.10
C ASN A 41 -5.77 11.16 0.16
N ILE A 42 -6.56 10.25 0.76
CA ILE A 42 -6.10 9.42 1.89
C ILE A 42 -4.85 8.64 1.49
N LEU A 43 -4.88 7.94 0.36
CA LEU A 43 -3.74 7.14 -0.10
C LEU A 43 -2.49 8.00 -0.34
N ILE A 44 -2.65 9.17 -0.97
CA ILE A 44 -1.53 10.11 -1.19
C ILE A 44 -0.90 10.53 0.14
N ASN A 45 -1.72 10.84 1.15
CA ASN A 45 -1.23 11.22 2.47
C ASN A 45 -0.53 10.06 3.18
N CYS A 46 -1.09 8.85 3.12
CA CYS A 46 -0.41 7.65 3.63
C CYS A 46 0.93 7.43 2.95
N GLN A 47 1.02 7.56 1.62
CA GLN A 47 2.28 7.41 0.89
C GLN A 47 3.31 8.47 1.29
N LYS A 48 2.91 9.75 1.38
CA LYS A 48 3.79 10.83 1.86
C LYS A 48 4.34 10.54 3.25
N PHE A 49 3.47 10.05 4.13
CA PHE A 49 3.83 9.69 5.48
C PHE A 49 4.84 8.52 5.51
N VAL A 50 4.59 7.46 4.73
CA VAL A 50 5.52 6.34 4.58
C VAL A 50 6.87 6.80 4.03
N THR A 51 6.87 7.65 3.00
CA THR A 51 8.08 8.22 2.41
C THR A 51 8.86 9.03 3.45
N TYR A 52 8.20 9.89 4.22
CA TYR A 52 8.84 10.70 5.25
C TYR A 52 9.63 9.85 6.25
N PHE A 53 9.03 8.80 6.82
CA PHE A 53 9.73 7.93 7.79
C PHE A 53 10.78 7.03 7.14
N THR A 54 10.62 6.69 5.86
CA THR A 54 11.62 5.89 5.13
C THR A 54 12.87 6.72 4.81
N GLU A 55 12.68 8.00 4.46
CA GLU A 55 13.76 8.91 4.08
C GLU A 55 14.40 9.60 5.29
N SER A 56 13.65 9.78 6.37
CA SER A 56 14.15 10.40 7.61
C SER A 56 14.98 9.41 8.41
N HIS A 57 16.31 9.55 8.36
CA HIS A 57 17.21 8.60 9.03
C HIS A 57 16.97 8.52 10.56
N GLN A 58 16.86 9.66 11.23
CA GLN A 58 16.66 9.71 12.69
C GLN A 58 15.24 9.28 13.09
N PHE A 59 14.21 9.92 12.53
CA PHE A 59 12.82 9.61 12.87
C PHE A 59 12.40 8.19 12.45
N GLY A 60 12.95 7.68 11.34
CA GLY A 60 12.76 6.30 10.91
C GLY A 60 13.39 5.29 11.87
N ALA A 61 14.59 5.58 12.40
CA ALA A 61 15.22 4.74 13.42
C ALA A 61 14.40 4.74 14.72
N THR A 62 13.98 5.91 15.20
CA THR A 62 13.11 6.04 16.40
C THR A 62 11.80 5.27 16.23
N LEU A 63 11.16 5.37 15.06
CA LEU A 63 9.95 4.61 14.76
C LEU A 63 10.22 3.10 14.84
N HIS A 64 11.32 2.62 14.26
CA HIS A 64 11.67 1.20 14.30
C HIS A 64 11.97 0.68 15.72
N GLU A 65 12.56 1.51 16.58
CA GLU A 65 12.79 1.16 17.98
C GLU A 65 11.48 1.03 18.76
N GLU A 66 10.57 2.00 18.61
CA GLU A 66 9.27 1.94 19.29
C GLU A 66 8.40 0.79 18.78
N ILE A 67 8.43 0.47 17.48
CA ILE A 67 7.75 -0.73 16.94
C ILE A 67 8.25 -2.02 17.61
N LYS A 68 9.58 -2.14 17.81
CA LYS A 68 10.17 -3.31 18.47
C LYS A 68 9.80 -3.38 19.95
N LYS A 69 9.76 -2.23 20.62
CA LYS A 69 9.42 -2.11 22.04
C LYS A 69 7.98 -2.51 22.33
N GLU A 70 7.03 -2.08 21.49
CA GLU A 70 5.61 -2.40 21.62
C GLU A 70 5.22 -3.77 21.03
N LEU A 71 6.21 -4.55 20.54
CA LEU A 71 6.03 -5.91 20.02
C LEU A 71 4.93 -6.05 18.96
N ILE A 72 4.75 -5.02 18.12
CA ILE A 72 3.68 -5.02 17.12
C ILE A 72 3.93 -6.10 16.06
N VAL A 73 3.01 -7.07 15.99
CA VAL A 73 3.04 -8.17 15.03
C VAL A 73 2.45 -7.69 13.70
N GLY A 74 3.24 -7.70 12.62
CA GLY A 74 2.79 -7.28 11.29
C GLY A 74 3.80 -6.46 10.48
N GLY A 75 4.92 -6.09 11.10
CA GLY A 75 6.01 -5.34 10.45
C GLY A 75 5.81 -3.82 10.52
N GLY A 76 6.70 -3.08 9.85
CA GLY A 76 6.66 -1.61 9.79
C GLY A 76 5.77 -1.05 8.68
N LEU A 77 6.00 0.23 8.36
CA LEU A 77 5.31 0.94 7.28
C LEU A 77 5.49 0.25 5.93
N LYS A 78 4.42 0.20 5.13
CA LYS A 78 4.41 -0.40 3.79
C LYS A 78 4.08 0.64 2.74
N SER A 79 4.81 0.62 1.63
CA SER A 79 4.54 1.46 0.47
C SER A 79 3.50 0.82 -0.46
N SER A 80 2.79 1.65 -1.21
CA SER A 80 1.83 1.23 -2.23
C SER A 80 2.44 1.36 -3.63
N VAL A 81 2.15 0.41 -4.52
CA VAL A 81 2.53 0.44 -5.93
C VAL A 81 1.29 0.48 -6.82
N LYS A 82 1.33 1.30 -7.88
CA LYS A 82 0.17 1.54 -8.77
C LYS A 82 -0.36 0.27 -9.45
N THR A 83 0.49 -0.73 -9.64
CA THR A 83 0.17 -1.95 -10.38
C THR A 83 -0.49 -3.04 -9.53
N ARG A 84 -0.57 -2.88 -8.20
CA ARG A 84 -1.12 -3.90 -7.28
C ARG A 84 -2.02 -3.27 -6.21
N TRP A 85 -3.32 -3.54 -6.30
CA TRP A 85 -4.37 -2.96 -5.48
C TRP A 85 -4.23 -3.35 -4.01
N SER A 86 -3.75 -4.57 -3.75
CA SER A 86 -3.50 -5.05 -2.39
C SER A 86 -2.48 -4.18 -1.66
N THR A 87 -1.50 -3.61 -2.36
CA THR A 87 -0.48 -2.77 -1.73
C THR A 87 -1.02 -1.40 -1.31
N THR A 88 -2.11 -0.92 -1.95
CA THR A 88 -2.86 0.24 -1.46
C THR A 88 -3.50 -0.04 -0.11
N TRP A 89 -4.11 -1.22 0.03
CA TRP A 89 -4.65 -1.67 1.30
C TRP A 89 -3.55 -1.81 2.35
N ASP A 90 -2.48 -2.54 2.04
CA ASP A 90 -1.34 -2.74 2.94
C ASP A 90 -0.74 -1.41 3.42
N CYS A 91 -0.62 -0.41 2.54
CA CYS A 91 -0.11 0.92 2.88
C CYS A 91 -1.01 1.60 3.92
N CYS A 92 -2.31 1.75 3.62
CA CYS A 92 -3.26 2.39 4.53
C CYS A 92 -3.35 1.65 5.88
N THR A 93 -3.43 0.32 5.85
CA THR A 93 -3.52 -0.49 7.07
C THR A 93 -2.24 -0.42 7.89
N SER A 94 -1.05 -0.37 7.27
CA SER A 94 0.21 -0.22 8.01
C SER A 94 0.30 1.11 8.76
N VAL A 95 -0.17 2.20 8.15
CA VAL A 95 -0.24 3.52 8.81
C VAL A 95 -1.24 3.48 9.96
N LEU A 96 -2.43 2.91 9.74
CA LEU A 96 -3.46 2.82 10.78
C LEU A 96 -3.01 1.97 11.98
N HIS A 97 -2.36 0.83 11.72
CA HIS A 97 -1.87 -0.05 12.79
C HIS A 97 -0.83 0.65 13.66
N LEU A 98 0.00 1.52 13.07
CA LEU A 98 1.06 2.22 13.78
C LEU A 98 0.61 3.55 14.42
N GLU A 99 -0.70 3.84 14.48
CA GLU A 99 -1.23 5.09 15.03
C GLU A 99 -0.72 5.37 16.46
N THR A 100 -0.76 4.37 17.35
CA THR A 100 -0.27 4.50 18.72
C THR A 100 1.23 4.80 18.76
N ILE A 101 2.01 4.15 17.89
CA ILE A 101 3.45 4.38 17.82
C ILE A 101 3.75 5.81 17.36
N PHE A 102 3.00 6.34 16.40
CA PHE A 102 3.20 7.72 15.96
C PHE A 102 2.93 8.74 17.07
N LYS A 103 1.97 8.47 17.96
CA LYS A 103 1.73 9.30 19.16
C LYS A 103 2.96 9.27 20.06
N ASN A 104 3.49 8.09 20.36
CA ASN A 104 4.71 7.94 21.18
C ASN A 104 5.91 8.66 20.54
N VAL A 105 6.15 8.49 19.24
CA VAL A 105 7.24 9.15 18.53
C VAL A 105 7.05 10.67 18.56
N SER A 106 5.83 11.18 18.38
CA SER A 106 5.54 12.61 18.48
C SER A 106 5.82 13.17 19.87
N GLU A 107 5.47 12.44 20.94
CA GLU A 107 5.76 12.84 22.31
C GLU A 107 7.26 12.86 22.60
N ILE A 108 8.01 11.88 22.09
CA ILE A 108 9.47 11.86 22.22
C ILE A 108 10.08 13.11 21.58
N VAL A 109 9.66 13.44 20.35
CA VAL A 109 10.21 14.58 19.59
C VAL A 109 9.87 15.93 20.22
N VAL A 110 8.70 16.08 20.84
CA VAL A 110 8.31 17.33 21.53
C VAL A 110 9.05 17.53 22.86
N ASN A 111 9.56 16.46 23.46
CA ASN A 111 10.30 16.51 24.72
C ASN A 111 11.83 16.67 24.54
N PHE A 112 12.30 16.83 23.30
CA PHE A 112 13.67 17.22 22.94
C PHE A 112 13.72 18.71 22.56
#